data_AF-A0A150M4Q5-F1
#
_entry.id   AF-A0A150M4Q5-F1
#
_cell.length_a   1.000
_cell.length_b   1.000
_cell.length_c   1.000
_cell.angle_alpha   90.00
_cell.angle_beta   90.00
_cell.angle_gamma   90.00
#
_symmetry.space_group_name_H-M   'P 1'
#
loop_
_entity.id
_entity.type
_entity.pdbx_description
1 polymer ?
#
loop_
_entity_poly.entity_id
_entity_poly.type
_entity_poly.pdbx_seq_one_letter_code
_entity_poly.pdbx_strand_id
1 'polypeptide(L)' 'MIDLAVGIVLHKKIGDRVQKGEALATIHSNRPDVLDVKEKIEAAIRLSPQPVARPPLIYETIV' A
#
# COMPACT_ATOMS: atom_id res chain seq x y z
N MET A 1 -17.66 -16.04 -7.40
CA MET A 1 -18.34 -14.84 -6.87
C MET A 1 -17.27 -13.95 -6.23
N ILE A 2 -17.27 -12.66 -6.53
CA ILE A 2 -16.35 -11.68 -5.93
C ILE A 2 -17.16 -10.76 -5.02
N ASP A 3 -16.56 -10.30 -3.93
CA ASP A 3 -17.16 -9.25 -3.09
C ASP A 3 -16.63 -7.89 -3.58
N LEU A 4 -17.55 -6.96 -3.83
CA LEU A 4 -17.21 -5.62 -4.33
C LEU A 4 -17.00 -4.60 -3.20
N ALA A 5 -17.31 -4.97 -1.95
CA ALA A 5 -17.11 -4.14 -0.76
C ALA A 5 -15.73 -4.34 -0.11
N VAL A 6 -14.97 -5.36 -0.53
CA VAL A 6 -13.63 -5.64 0.00
C VAL A 6 -12.54 -4.96 -0.83
N GLY A 7 -11.43 -4.61 -0.19
CA GLY A 7 -10.32 -3.94 -0.87
C GLY A 7 -9.32 -3.31 0.09
N ILE A 8 -8.36 -2.58 -0.47
CA ILE A 8 -7.32 -1.86 0.27
C ILE A 8 -7.26 -0.43 -0.22
N VAL A 9 -7.26 0.53 0.70
CA VAL A 9 -6.99 1.94 0.41
C VAL A 9 -5.60 2.28 0.90
N LEU A 10 -4.70 2.67 -0.01
CA LEU A 10 -3.34 3.08 0.32
C LEU A 10 -3.28 4.57 0.70
N HIS A 11 -2.77 4.86 1.90
CA HIS A 11 -2.59 6.24 2.40
C HIS A 11 -1.20 6.80 2.08
N LYS A 12 -0.24 5.92 1.81
CA LYS A 12 1.16 6.26 1.51
C LYS A 12 1.59 5.62 0.20
N LYS A 13 2.29 6.39 -0.62
CA LYS A 13 2.87 5.98 -1.90
C LYS A 13 4.39 5.92 -1.81
N ILE A 14 5.03 5.38 -2.86
CA ILE A 14 6.48 5.37 -2.98
C ILE A 14 7.01 6.81 -2.88
N GLY A 15 7.98 7.02 -2.00
CA GLY A 15 8.59 8.32 -1.72
C GLY A 15 7.86 9.16 -0.68
N ASP A 16 6.74 8.72 -0.13
CA ASP A 16 6.08 9.43 0.97
C ASP A 16 6.81 9.20 2.29
N ARG A 17 6.93 10.26 3.09
CA ARG A 17 7.41 10.15 4.46
C ARG A 17 6.33 9.52 5.35
N VAL A 18 6.75 8.62 6.22
CA VAL A 18 5.91 7.97 7.22
C VAL A 18 6.48 8.15 8.61
N GLN A 19 5.62 8.21 9.62
CA GLN A 19 6.01 8.29 11.02
C GLN A 19 5.46 7.08 11.80
N LYS A 20 6.10 6.76 12.93
CA LYS A 20 5.63 5.66 13.78
C LYS A 20 4.21 5.95 14.27
N GLY A 21 3.32 4.98 14.08
CA GLY A 21 1.90 5.10 14.43
C GLY A 21 1.01 5.62 13.30
N GLU A 22 1.58 6.08 12.18
CA GLU A 22 0.77 6.42 10.99
C GLU A 22 0.29 5.16 10.27
N ALA A 23 -0.97 5.18 9.82
CA ALA A 23 -1.54 4.12 9.00
C ALA A 23 -0.98 4.17 7.58
N LEU A 24 -0.48 3.04 7.07
CA LEU A 24 0.00 2.90 5.69
C LEU A 24 -1.14 2.62 4.71
N ALA A 25 -2.13 1.85 5.16
CA ALA A 25 -3.30 1.46 4.37
C ALA A 25 -4.49 1.13 5.28
N THR A 26 -5.69 1.14 4.71
CA THR A 26 -6.92 0.63 5.32
C THR A 26 -7.36 -0.64 4.60
N ILE A 27 -7.68 -1.69 5.37
CA ILE A 27 -8.22 -2.94 4.85
C ILE A 27 -9.74 -2.90 5.00
N HIS A 28 -10.47 -3.03 3.89
CA HIS A 28 -11.90 -3.29 3.88
C HIS A 28 -12.12 -4.78 3.70
N SER A 29 -12.69 -5.43 4.73
CA SER A 29 -12.91 -6.87 4.78
C SER A 29 -14.34 -7.19 5.18
N ASN A 30 -14.92 -8.20 4.54
CA ASN A 30 -16.23 -8.76 4.89
C ASN A 30 -16.12 -9.89 5.94
N ARG A 31 -14.90 -10.22 6.38
CA ARG A 31 -14.63 -11.19 7.45
C ARG A 31 -13.88 -10.52 8.61
N PRO A 32 -14.08 -10.99 9.86
CA PRO A 32 -13.46 -10.40 11.03
C PRO A 32 -11.95 -10.65 11.11
N ASP A 33 -11.48 -11.82 10.66
CA ASP A 33 -10.05 -12.15 10.68
C ASP A 33 -9.35 -11.67 9.41
N VAL A 34 -8.36 -10.82 9.59
CA VAL A 34 -7.56 -10.20 8.52
C VAL A 34 -6.05 -10.37 8.76
N LEU A 35 -5.64 -11.25 9.67
CA LEU A 35 -4.24 -11.39 10.06
C LEU A 35 -3.35 -11.77 8.87
N ASP A 36 -3.79 -12.73 8.06
CA ASP A 36 -3.11 -13.18 6.84
C ASP A 36 -2.98 -12.05 5.79
N VAL A 37 -3.98 -11.16 5.71
CA VAL A 37 -3.96 -10.00 4.81
C VAL A 37 -2.96 -8.96 5.33
N LYS A 38 -2.95 -8.72 6.64
CA LYS A 38 -2.01 -7.81 7.29
C LYS A 38 -0.57 -8.25 7.05
N GLU A 39 -0.25 -9.51 7.26
CA GLU A 39 1.10 -10.06 7.03
C GLU A 39 1.55 -9.87 5.58
N LYS A 40 0.66 -10.10 4.61
CA LYS A 40 0.96 -9.87 3.18
C LYS A 40 1.24 -8.40 2.87
N ILE A 41 0.48 -7.47 3.46
CA ILE A 41 0.69 -6.03 3.27
C ILE A 41 2.02 -5.59 3.89
N GLU A 42 2.32 -6.03 5.12
CA GLU A 42 3.58 -5.70 5.80
C GLU A 42 4.80 -6.25 5.02
N ALA A 43 4.70 -7.44 4.43
CA ALA A 43 5.74 -8.01 3.57
C ALA A 43 5.90 -7.26 2.22
N ALA A 44 4.83 -6.62 1.73
CA ALA A 44 4.83 -5.92 0.45
C ALA A 44 5.39 -4.47 0.54
N ILE A 45 5.47 -3.89 1.74
CA ILE A 45 5.93 -2.51 1.95
C ILE A 45 7.32 -2.51 2.57
N ARG A 46 8.24 -1.72 1.99
CA ARG A 46 9.57 -1.50 2.56
C ARG A 46 9.74 -0.05 2.97
N LEU A 47 10.23 0.15 4.20
CA LEU A 47 10.59 1.47 4.71
C LEU A 47 12.09 1.69 4.54
N SER A 48 12.46 2.89 4.11
CA SER A 48 13.85 3.32 3.96
C SER A 48 14.14 4.48 4.92
N PRO A 49 15.31 4.49 5.58
CA PRO A 49 15.72 5.63 6.40
C PRO A 49 16.09 6.87 5.54
N GLN A 50 16.50 6.67 4.28
CA GLN A 50 16.75 7.74 3.33
C GLN A 50 15.50 8.03 2.47
N PRO A 51 15.31 9.29 2.02
CA PRO A 51 14.27 9.64 1.05
C PRO A 51 14.38 8.80 -0.22
N VAL A 52 13.25 8.26 -0.68
CA VAL A 52 13.14 7.51 -1.94
C VAL A 52 12.49 8.41 -3.00
N ALA A 53 13.11 8.53 -4.16
CA ALA A 53 12.54 9.30 -5.27
C ALA A 53 11.27 8.62 -5.80
N ARG A 54 10.23 9.40 -6.09
CA ARG A 54 9.01 8.89 -6.73
C ARG A 54 9.35 8.45 -8.16
N PRO A 55 9.05 7.20 -8.57
CA PRO A 55 9.27 6.78 -9.95
C PRO A 55 8.34 7.55 -10.90
N PRO A 56 8.76 7.80 -12.15
CA PRO A 56 7.88 8.42 -13.14
C PRO A 56 6.71 7.48 -13.44
N LEU A 57 5.52 8.05 -13.64
CA LEU A 57 4.32 7.27 -13.98
C LEU A 57 4.36 6.78 -15.43
N ILE A 58 4.91 7.59 -16.34
CA ILE A 58 5.05 7.31 -17.76
C ILE A 58 6.54 7.40 -18.08
N TYR A 59 7.13 6.29 -18.55
CA TYR A 59 8.55 6.21 -18.88
C TYR A 59 8.84 6.66 -20.31
N GLU A 60 8.01 6.23 -21.25
CA GLU A 60 8.17 6.49 -22.67
C GLU A 60 6.79 6.49 -23.35
N THR A 61 6.68 7.19 -24.48
CA THR A 61 5.53 7.10 -25.39
C THR A 61 6.08 6.83 -26.78
N ILE A 62 5.70 5.69 -27.35
CA ILE A 62 6.10 5.30 -28.70
C ILE A 62 4.97 5.71 -29.64
N VAL A 63 5.32 6.53 -30.63
CA VAL A 63 4.42 7.05 -31.66
C VAL A 63 4.83 6.55 -33.04
#